data_AF-A0A2E9TNE0-F1
#
_entry.id   AF-A0A2E9TNE0-F1
#
_cell.length_a   1.000
_cell.length_b   1.000
_cell.length_c   1.000
_cell.angle_alpha   90.00
_cell.angle_beta   90.00
_cell.angle_gamma   90.00
#
_symmetry.space_group_name_H-M   'P 1'
#
loop_
_entity.id
_entity.type
_entity.pdbx_description
1 polymer ?
#
loop_
_entity_poly.entity_id
_entity_poly.type
_entity_poly.pdbx_seq_one_letter_code
_entity_poly.pdbx_strand_id
1 'polypeptide(L)'
;MSRVLLVFLIMGCAAVARAQDCYYYWVHQCIEVVDASQRQLQQYVLISPAVNYLQADEGQQCSEAVTLRQTPIATELLARFNQVASKISACQTPITELPARIYDKPHQATWHYNRSRKSNPRKTVIPLADLPVL
;
A
#
# COMPACT_ATOMS: atom_id res chain seq x y z
N MET A 1 -6.43 -55.65 -3.97
CA MET A 1 -6.90 -54.42 -4.64
C MET A 1 -7.05 -53.31 -3.61
N SER A 2 -5.88 -52.93 -3.11
CA SER A 2 -5.60 -51.86 -2.17
C SER A 2 -4.75 -50.89 -2.98
N ARG A 3 -5.15 -49.61 -3.07
CA ARG A 3 -4.40 -48.41 -3.57
C ARG A 3 -5.13 -47.45 -4.51
N VAL A 4 -6.42 -47.63 -4.82
CA VAL A 4 -7.12 -46.67 -5.71
C VAL A 4 -8.15 -45.79 -4.97
N LEU A 5 -8.62 -46.21 -3.79
CA LEU A 5 -9.70 -45.49 -3.11
C LEU A 5 -9.26 -44.31 -2.22
N LEU A 6 -7.94 -44.10 -2.01
CA LEU A 6 -7.44 -43.08 -1.09
C LEU A 6 -6.99 -41.77 -1.78
N VAL A 7 -7.14 -41.65 -3.10
CA VAL A 7 -6.70 -40.47 -3.87
C VAL A 7 -7.83 -39.46 -4.10
N PHE A 8 -9.10 -39.85 -3.92
CA PHE A 8 -10.25 -38.95 -4.16
C PHE A 8 -10.69 -38.11 -2.95
N LEU A 9 -10.10 -38.30 -1.76
CA LEU A 9 -10.51 -37.62 -0.53
C LEU A 9 -9.69 -36.37 -0.16
N ILE A 10 -8.74 -35.96 -1.01
CA ILE A 10 -7.95 -34.72 -0.83
C ILE A 10 -8.51 -33.56 -1.67
N MET A 11 -9.60 -33.80 -2.42
CA MET A 11 -10.14 -32.88 -3.40
C MET A 11 -11.54 -32.42 -2.98
N GLY A 12 -11.61 -31.50 -2.02
CA GLY A 12 -12.93 -31.05 -1.53
C GLY A 12 -12.94 -29.96 -0.46
N CYS A 13 -11.80 -29.54 0.08
CA CYS A 13 -11.71 -28.26 0.77
C CYS A 13 -11.20 -27.21 -0.21
N ALA A 14 -11.91 -27.02 -1.33
CA ALA A 14 -11.94 -25.68 -1.92
C ALA A 14 -12.62 -24.84 -0.84
N ALA A 15 -11.82 -24.25 0.05
CA ALA A 15 -12.29 -23.18 0.91
C ALA A 15 -12.99 -22.22 -0.04
N VAL A 16 -14.32 -22.16 0.06
CA VAL A 16 -15.13 -21.13 -0.59
C VAL A 16 -14.58 -19.85 -0.01
N ALA A 17 -13.63 -19.27 -0.72
CA ALA A 17 -12.82 -18.16 -0.27
C ALA A 17 -13.75 -16.95 -0.38
N ARG A 18 -14.47 -16.70 0.70
CA ARG A 18 -15.45 -15.62 0.77
C ARG A 18 -14.81 -14.30 0.36
N ALA A 19 -15.62 -13.42 -0.23
CA ALA A 19 -15.24 -12.03 -0.47
C ALA A 19 -14.52 -11.46 0.76
N GLN A 20 -13.30 -10.97 0.55
CA GLN A 20 -12.38 -10.58 1.61
C GLN A 20 -12.35 -9.07 1.75
N ASP A 21 -12.41 -8.59 3.00
CA ASP A 21 -12.23 -7.18 3.33
C ASP A 21 -10.75 -6.80 3.22
N CYS A 22 -10.43 -5.88 2.31
CA CYS A 22 -9.08 -5.42 2.05
C CYS A 22 -8.92 -3.96 2.47
N TYR A 23 -7.80 -3.68 3.12
CA TYR A 23 -7.45 -2.36 3.63
C TYR A 23 -6.16 -1.91 2.98
N TYR A 24 -6.14 -0.70 2.44
CA TYR A 24 -4.98 -0.24 1.71
C TYR A 24 -4.71 1.25 1.89
N TYR A 25 -3.47 1.66 1.64
CA TYR A 25 -3.08 3.05 1.53
C TYR A 25 -1.81 3.19 0.69
N TRP A 26 -1.61 4.34 0.06
CA TRP A 26 -0.38 4.67 -0.66
C TRP A 26 0.53 5.48 0.22
N VAL A 27 1.83 5.22 0.10
CA VAL A 27 2.86 5.98 0.79
C VAL A 27 4.12 6.00 -0.04
N HIS A 28 4.74 7.18 -0.14
CA HIS A 28 6.06 7.35 -0.72
C HIS A 28 6.94 8.14 0.24
N GLN A 29 8.21 7.76 0.35
CA GLN A 29 9.15 8.41 1.25
C GLN A 29 10.39 8.88 0.49
N CYS A 30 10.71 10.15 0.67
CA CYS A 30 11.97 10.74 0.24
C CYS A 30 12.85 11.03 1.47
N ILE A 31 14.16 10.94 1.30
CA ILE A 31 15.13 11.19 2.37
C ILE A 31 16.18 12.14 1.82
N GLU A 32 16.45 13.20 2.57
CA GLU A 32 17.53 14.14 2.32
C GLU A 32 18.60 13.97 3.40
N VAL A 33 19.86 13.92 2.98
CA VAL A 33 20.99 13.92 3.90
C VAL A 33 21.37 15.38 4.16
N VAL A 34 21.05 15.87 5.35
CA VAL A 34 21.34 17.26 5.76
C VAL A 34 22.80 17.39 6.19
N ASP A 35 23.30 16.42 6.95
CA ASP A 35 24.71 16.31 7.32
C ASP A 35 25.08 14.83 7.46
N ALA A 36 25.96 14.35 6.58
CA ALA A 36 26.42 12.97 6.59
C ALA A 36 27.31 12.65 7.80
N SER A 37 28.08 13.61 8.29
CA SER A 37 28.99 13.45 9.43
C SER A 37 28.23 13.27 10.75
N GLN A 38 27.09 13.95 10.88
CA GLN A 38 26.20 13.86 12.03
C GLN A 38 25.04 12.88 11.85
N ARG A 39 24.98 12.17 10.71
CA ARG A 39 23.85 11.30 10.31
C ARG A 39 22.51 12.02 10.44
N GLN A 40 22.49 13.30 10.10
CA GLN A 40 21.29 14.11 10.11
C GLN A 40 20.55 13.90 8.80
N LEU A 41 19.44 13.18 8.88
CA LEU A 41 18.57 12.87 7.75
C LEU A 41 17.23 13.58 7.96
N GLN A 42 16.71 14.23 6.93
CA GLN A 42 15.34 14.73 6.90
C GLN A 42 14.49 13.79 6.06
N GLN A 43 13.32 13.39 6.58
CA GLN A 43 12.40 12.48 5.91
C GLN A 43 11.15 13.24 5.49
N TYR A 44 10.68 12.98 4.27
CA TYR A 44 9.41 13.46 3.77
C TYR A 44 8.55 12.26 3.41
N VAL A 45 7.35 12.17 3.98
CA VAL A 45 6.42 11.05 3.76
C VAL A 45 5.15 11.59 3.13
N LEU A 46 4.97 11.32 1.84
CA LEU A 46 3.74 11.56 1.11
C LEU A 46 2.83 10.35 1.35
N ILE A 47 1.60 10.56 1.79
CA ILE A 47 0.73 9.45 2.20
C ILE A 47 -0.73 9.72 1.87
N SER A 48 -1.53 8.66 1.64
CA SER A 48 -2.98 8.76 1.59
C SER A 48 -3.56 9.41 2.86
N PRO A 49 -4.71 10.10 2.73
CA PRO A 49 -5.29 10.86 3.85
C PRO A 49 -5.92 9.95 4.91
N ALA A 50 -6.20 8.69 4.56
CA ALA A 50 -6.69 7.64 5.44
C ALA A 50 -6.27 6.25 4.94
N VAL A 51 -6.58 5.23 5.74
CA VAL A 51 -6.66 3.84 5.27
C VAL A 51 -7.98 3.70 4.51
N ASN A 52 -7.90 3.24 3.27
CA ASN A 52 -9.05 2.95 2.42
C ASN A 52 -9.48 1.49 2.56
N TYR A 53 -10.69 1.22 2.11
CA TYR A 53 -11.33 -0.08 2.12
C TYR A 53 -11.68 -0.51 0.70
N LEU A 54 -11.56 -1.80 0.44
CA LEU A 54 -11.97 -2.43 -0.80
C LEU A 54 -12.45 -3.85 -0.48
N GLN A 55 -13.56 -4.28 -1.08
CA GLN A 55 -13.99 -5.67 -0.99
C GLN A 55 -13.42 -6.46 -2.18
N ALA A 56 -12.62 -7.49 -1.92
CA ALA A 56 -12.17 -8.42 -2.95
C ALA A 56 -13.31 -9.34 -3.40
N ASP A 57 -13.27 -9.75 -4.67
CA ASP A 57 -14.23 -10.69 -5.22
C ASP A 57 -14.04 -12.08 -4.57
N GLU A 58 -15.05 -12.96 -4.68
CA GLU A 58 -14.96 -14.31 -4.11
C GLU A 58 -13.77 -15.07 -4.73
N GLY A 59 -12.91 -15.64 -3.90
CA GLY A 59 -11.70 -16.33 -4.32
C GLY A 59 -10.48 -15.43 -4.54
N GLN A 60 -10.65 -14.11 -4.54
CA GLN A 60 -9.58 -13.18 -4.89
C GLN A 60 -8.77 -12.75 -3.66
N GLN A 61 -7.43 -12.75 -3.78
CA GLN A 61 -6.56 -12.24 -2.73
C GLN A 61 -6.56 -10.70 -2.73
N CYS A 62 -6.43 -10.08 -1.55
CA CYS A 62 -6.38 -8.62 -1.45
C CYS A 62 -5.28 -7.97 -2.29
N SER A 63 -4.11 -8.60 -2.42
CA SER A 63 -3.01 -8.10 -3.25
C SER A 63 -3.41 -8.00 -4.73
N GLU A 64 -4.09 -9.02 -5.23
CA GLU A 64 -4.58 -9.10 -6.60
C GLU A 64 -5.71 -8.09 -6.83
N ALA A 65 -6.71 -8.06 -5.94
CA ALA A 65 -7.85 -7.16 -6.02
C ALA A 65 -7.43 -5.69 -6.08
N VAL A 66 -6.51 -5.28 -5.20
CA VAL A 66 -5.97 -3.92 -5.17
C VAL A 66 -5.14 -3.62 -6.40
N THR A 67 -4.29 -4.54 -6.86
CA THR A 67 -3.46 -4.33 -8.06
C THR A 67 -4.31 -4.16 -9.32
N LEU A 68 -5.33 -5.01 -9.47
CA LEU A 68 -6.26 -4.96 -10.60
C LEU A 68 -6.99 -3.62 -10.66
N ARG A 69 -7.54 -3.18 -9.51
CA ARG A 69 -8.29 -1.91 -9.42
C ARG A 69 -7.38 -0.68 -9.49
N GLN A 70 -6.12 -0.79 -9.08
CA GLN A 70 -5.16 0.31 -9.17
C GLN A 70 -4.67 0.52 -10.62
N THR A 71 -4.56 -0.54 -11.42
CA THR A 71 -4.07 -0.47 -12.80
C THR A 71 -4.69 0.66 -13.64
N PRO A 72 -6.03 0.82 -13.72
CA PRO A 72 -6.64 1.90 -14.50
C PRO A 72 -6.36 3.31 -13.98
N ILE A 73 -6.04 3.47 -12.70
CA ILE A 73 -5.78 4.78 -12.06
C ILE A 73 -4.29 5.05 -11.81
N ALA A 74 -3.39 4.12 -12.17
CA ALA A 74 -1.98 4.19 -11.80
C ALA A 74 -1.30 5.46 -12.30
N THR A 75 -1.59 5.88 -13.54
CA THR A 75 -1.04 7.12 -14.12
C THR A 75 -1.53 8.36 -13.38
N GLU A 76 -2.82 8.46 -13.07
CA GLU A 76 -3.36 9.60 -12.31
C GLU A 76 -2.77 9.65 -10.91
N LEU A 77 -2.73 8.50 -10.22
CA LEU A 77 -2.17 8.38 -8.89
C LEU A 77 -0.69 8.81 -8.85
N LEU A 78 0.11 8.34 -9.80
CA LEU A 78 1.51 8.76 -9.95
C LEU A 78 1.62 10.26 -10.21
N ALA A 79 0.76 10.83 -11.06
CA ALA A 79 0.76 12.27 -11.34
C ALA A 79 0.48 13.09 -10.07
N ARG A 80 -0.48 12.68 -9.24
CA ARG A 80 -0.79 13.35 -7.95
C ARG A 80 0.39 13.31 -6.98
N PHE A 81 1.02 12.14 -6.85
CA PHE A 81 2.19 12.00 -5.98
C PHE A 81 3.38 12.82 -6.50
N ASN A 82 3.66 12.77 -7.80
CA ASN A 82 4.75 13.53 -8.42
C ASN A 82 4.53 15.05 -8.38
N GLN A 83 3.29 15.52 -8.49
CA GLN A 83 2.96 16.95 -8.37
C GLN A 83 3.33 17.53 -7.00
N VAL A 84 3.15 16.74 -5.92
CA VAL A 84 3.54 17.15 -4.57
C VAL A 84 5.03 16.92 -4.35
N ALA A 85 5.56 15.77 -4.81
CA ALA A 85 6.97 15.42 -4.69
C ALA A 85 7.89 16.43 -5.36
N SER A 86 7.51 16.97 -6.52
CA SER A 86 8.33 17.96 -7.26
C SER A 86 8.58 19.26 -6.50
N LYS A 87 7.85 19.52 -5.41
CA LYS A 87 8.00 20.70 -4.54
C LYS A 87 8.94 20.43 -3.36
N ILE A 88 9.46 19.22 -3.23
CA ILE A 88 10.27 18.75 -2.10
C ILE A 88 11.68 18.48 -2.61
N SER A 89 12.69 19.17 -2.05
CA SER A 89 14.10 19.06 -2.46
C SER A 89 14.63 17.63 -2.40
N ALA A 90 14.12 16.82 -1.46
CA ALA A 90 14.48 15.42 -1.26
C ALA A 90 13.92 14.47 -2.33
N CYS A 91 12.91 14.88 -3.11
CA CYS A 91 12.19 14.04 -4.07
C CYS A 91 12.54 14.40 -5.53
N GLN A 92 13.83 14.48 -5.85
CA GLN A 92 14.29 14.94 -7.18
C GLN A 92 14.00 13.93 -8.29
N THR A 93 14.04 12.63 -7.96
CA THR A 93 13.72 11.56 -8.89
C THR A 93 12.19 11.36 -8.92
N PRO A 94 11.55 11.45 -10.09
CA PRO A 94 10.14 11.16 -10.22
C PRO A 94 9.81 9.73 -9.78
N ILE A 95 8.67 9.59 -9.12
CA ILE A 95 8.11 8.30 -8.71
C ILE A 95 7.62 7.60 -9.98
N THR A 96 8.21 6.44 -10.29
CA THR A 96 7.85 5.62 -11.45
C THR A 96 6.85 4.52 -11.11
N GLU A 97 6.83 4.09 -9.84
CA GLU A 97 5.95 3.05 -9.32
C GLU A 97 5.45 3.43 -7.93
N LEU A 98 4.17 3.16 -7.68
CA LEU A 98 3.55 3.44 -6.38
C LEU A 98 2.62 2.29 -5.97
N PRO A 99 3.16 1.16 -5.48
CA PRO A 99 2.33 0.08 -4.99
C PRO A 99 1.57 0.51 -3.73
N ALA A 100 0.32 0.08 -3.61
CA ALA A 100 -0.42 0.20 -2.36
C ALA A 100 0.20 -0.70 -1.28
N ARG A 101 0.15 -0.25 -0.02
CA ARG A 101 0.32 -1.15 1.13
C ARG A 101 -1.02 -1.78 1.42
N ILE A 102 -1.07 -3.11 1.49
CA ILE A 102 -2.31 -3.88 1.46
C ILE A 102 -2.34 -4.82 2.67
N TYR A 103 -3.51 -4.92 3.29
CA TYR A 103 -3.74 -5.75 4.47
C TYR A 103 -5.13 -6.38 4.39
N ASP A 104 -5.24 -7.60 4.92
CA ASP A 104 -6.50 -8.32 5.12
C ASP A 104 -7.16 -8.02 6.48
N LYS A 105 -6.47 -7.27 7.34
CA LYS A 105 -6.87 -6.99 8.73
C LYS A 105 -6.85 -5.49 9.01
N PRO A 106 -7.96 -4.91 9.51
CA PRO A 106 -8.07 -3.46 9.72
C PRO A 106 -7.08 -2.92 10.76
N HIS A 107 -6.84 -3.68 11.83
CA HIS A 107 -5.92 -3.26 12.90
C HIS A 107 -4.46 -3.21 12.41
N GLN A 108 -4.06 -4.10 11.49
CA GLN A 108 -2.72 -4.08 10.92
C GLN A 108 -2.54 -2.86 10.01
N ALA A 109 -3.50 -2.62 9.10
CA ALA A 109 -3.49 -1.45 8.24
C ALA A 109 -3.40 -0.16 9.05
N THR A 110 -4.24 -0.02 10.07
CA THR A 110 -4.27 1.14 10.97
C THR A 110 -2.95 1.31 11.72
N TRP A 111 -2.38 0.23 12.25
CA TRP A 111 -1.09 0.29 12.96
C TRP A 111 0.04 0.75 12.04
N HIS A 112 0.15 0.18 10.84
CA HIS A 112 1.18 0.54 9.86
C HIS A 112 1.00 1.97 9.34
N TYR A 113 -0.24 2.38 9.07
CA TYR A 113 -0.59 3.74 8.67
C TYR A 113 -0.18 4.77 9.74
N ASN A 114 -0.54 4.53 11.00
CA ASN A 114 -0.17 5.41 12.11
C ASN A 114 1.34 5.45 12.32
N ARG A 115 2.06 4.34 12.12
CA ARG A 115 3.53 4.31 12.16
C ARG A 115 4.14 5.15 11.04
N SER A 116 3.60 5.07 9.81
CA SER A 116 4.00 5.92 8.69
C SER A 116 3.74 7.41 8.98
N ARG A 117 2.76 7.75 9.81
CA ARG A 117 2.44 9.14 10.21
C ARG A 117 3.08 9.61 11.50
N LYS A 118 3.70 8.72 12.27
CA LYS A 118 4.26 9.04 13.59
C LYS A 118 5.16 10.27 13.51
N SER A 119 4.86 11.26 14.35
CA SER A 119 5.60 12.52 14.46
C SER A 119 7.04 12.27 14.87
N ASN A 120 7.96 13.01 14.25
CA ASN A 120 9.39 13.01 14.55
C ASN A 120 9.94 14.38 14.10
N PRO A 121 10.83 15.03 14.87
CA PRO A 121 11.43 16.33 14.50
C PRO A 121 12.06 16.37 13.10
N ARG A 122 12.54 15.22 12.61
CA ARG A 122 13.21 15.08 11.31
C ARG A 122 12.31 14.48 10.23
N LYS A 123 11.00 14.51 10.43
CA LYS A 123 10.03 13.88 9.52
C LYS A 123 8.84 14.78 9.28
N THR A 124 8.66 15.16 8.04
CA THR A 124 7.47 15.87 7.56
C THR A 124 6.53 14.87 6.91
N VAL A 125 5.30 14.79 7.41
CA VAL A 125 4.25 13.95 6.84
C VAL A 125 3.30 14.84 6.05
N ILE A 126 3.05 14.49 4.79
CA ILE A 126 2.23 15.26 3.86
C ILE A 126 1.09 14.33 3.39
N PRO A 127 -0.11 14.44 3.99
CA PRO A 127 -1.30 13.76 3.51
C PRO A 127 -1.74 14.37 2.18
N LEU A 128 -1.99 13.52 1.17
CA LEU A 128 -2.51 13.95 -0.13
C LEU A 128 -4.03 13.83 -0.11
N ALA A 129 -4.73 14.95 -0.30
CA ALA A 129 -6.19 14.95 -0.46
C ALA A 129 -6.59 14.49 -1.88
N ASP A 130 -7.87 14.14 -2.03
CA ASP A 130 -8.51 13.87 -3.33
C ASP A 130 -7.80 12.81 -4.19
N LEU A 131 -7.24 11.78 -3.53
CA LEU A 131 -6.72 10.61 -4.23
C LEU A 131 -7.89 9.75 -4.73
N PRO A 132 -7.74 9.12 -5.92
CA PRO A 132 -8.72 8.14 -6.40
C PRO A 132 -8.91 6.99 -5.41
N VAL A 133 -10.10 6.39 -5.41
CA VAL A 133 -10.45 5.21 -4.62
C VAL A 133 -10.48 3.98 -5.55
N LEU A 134 -10.17 2.80 -5.01
CA LEU A 134 -10.13 1.53 -5.73
C LEU A 134 -11.48 0.83 -5.74
#